data_AF-A0A0C9VY33-F1
#
_entry.id   AF-A0A0C9VY33-F1
#
_cell.length_a   1.000
_cell.length_b   1.000
_cell.length_c   1.000
_cell.angle_alpha   90.00
_cell.angle_beta   90.00
_cell.angle_gamma   90.00
#
_symmetry.space_group_name_H-M   'P 1'
#
loop_
_entity.id
_entity.type
_entity.pdbx_description
1 polymer ?
#
loop_
_entity_poly.entity_id
_entity_poly.type
_entity_poly.pdbx_seq_one_letter_code
_entity_poly.pdbx_strand_id
1 'polypeptide(L)'
;MAKTKEKKTKQQKAKEAASHHAKAKSQTDRSSRDALANRNVNQTQISDEQPQSQSSTDPSTGDIEQPEDNQAVIAAMKAELEQLRAQVQSQGKQAKRKIPKPEGECGRDYSLKEEMELDDDEEKYKAIRHTVRDLVHHSGMQRGVTYIKQDKEKVLGVILQARKDEPYLDEFEGDWAIIDIIKGVLHNFTHGKTKAPTSKNHRNRILRRSHADSANSDSRLDTDSATGQPDDL
;
A
#
# COMPACT_ATOMS: atom_id res chain seq x y z
N MET A 1 -4.76 -40.48 58.01
CA MET A 1 -4.06 -39.63 59.01
C MET A 1 -2.95 -38.86 58.27
N ALA A 2 -3.21 -37.72 57.64
CA ALA A 2 -3.37 -36.36 58.19
C ALA A 2 -2.09 -35.78 58.84
N LYS A 3 -1.29 -35.03 58.06
CA LYS A 3 -0.38 -33.94 58.50
C LYS A 3 -0.29 -32.80 57.47
N THR A 4 -1.13 -31.79 57.69
CA THR A 4 -0.98 -30.31 57.65
C THR A 4 0.41 -29.73 57.23
N LYS A 5 0.52 -28.88 56.18
CA LYS A 5 0.43 -27.38 56.05
C LYS A 5 1.68 -26.57 56.50
N GLU A 6 1.82 -25.37 55.87
CA GLU A 6 2.76 -24.23 56.06
C GLU A 6 4.05 -24.25 55.22
N LYS A 7 4.43 -23.23 54.43
CA LYS A 7 4.24 -21.77 54.54
C LYS A 7 4.23 -21.07 53.17
N LYS A 8 3.29 -20.12 53.01
CA LYS A 8 3.29 -19.04 52.01
C LYS A 8 4.14 -17.86 52.51
N THR A 9 4.40 -16.92 51.59
CA THR A 9 4.55 -15.46 51.79
C THR A 9 5.95 -14.88 51.60
N LYS A 10 6.23 -14.40 50.37
CA LYS A 10 7.10 -13.23 50.11
C LYS A 10 6.55 -12.46 48.90
N GLN A 11 5.53 -11.66 49.17
CA GLN A 11 5.09 -10.52 48.37
C GLN A 11 5.23 -9.28 49.26
N GLN A 12 5.52 -8.12 48.66
CA GLN A 12 5.27 -6.76 49.16
C GLN A 12 6.25 -6.14 50.20
N LYS A 13 7.20 -5.36 49.66
CA LYS A 13 7.80 -4.11 50.17
C LYS A 13 8.77 -3.65 49.06
N ALA A 14 8.74 -2.47 48.44
CA ALA A 14 8.35 -1.15 48.90
C ALA A 14 7.82 -0.30 47.73
N LYS A 15 6.73 0.42 47.98
CA LYS A 15 6.35 1.68 47.33
C LYS A 15 6.49 2.78 48.40
N GLU A 16 6.58 4.02 47.92
CA GLU A 16 6.50 5.29 48.66
C GLU A 16 7.83 5.93 49.10
N ALA A 17 8.28 6.89 48.27
CA ALA A 17 8.80 8.16 48.74
C ALA A 17 8.23 9.28 47.86
N ALA A 18 7.59 10.24 48.54
CA ALA A 18 6.97 11.50 48.13
C ALA A 18 7.81 12.32 47.13
N SER A 19 7.22 12.96 46.10
CA SER A 19 6.42 14.21 46.11
C SER A 19 7.22 15.47 46.44
N HIS A 20 6.89 16.55 45.72
CA HIS A 20 7.34 17.96 45.77
C HIS A 20 8.41 18.38 44.74
N HIS A 21 8.00 18.94 43.60
CA HIS A 21 7.88 20.41 43.49
C HIS A 21 7.08 20.83 42.26
N ALA A 22 6.37 21.95 42.41
CA ALA A 22 5.40 22.51 41.50
C ALA A 22 5.94 23.79 40.83
N LYS A 23 5.16 24.26 39.84
CA LYS A 23 5.04 25.64 39.32
C LYS A 23 6.00 26.12 38.21
N ALA A 24 5.42 26.29 37.00
CA ALA A 24 4.91 27.58 36.47
C ALA A 24 5.44 28.06 35.10
N LYS A 25 4.47 28.42 34.24
CA LYS A 25 4.45 29.43 33.13
C LYS A 25 5.23 29.03 31.86
N SER A 26 4.81 29.27 30.62
CA SER A 26 3.80 30.12 29.94
C SER A 26 3.57 29.50 28.53
N GLN A 27 2.35 29.35 27.98
CA GLN A 27 1.56 30.33 27.19
C GLN A 27 2.28 31.05 26.03
N THR A 28 1.55 31.22 24.91
CA THR A 28 1.81 31.82 23.56
C THR A 28 2.31 30.83 22.49
N ASP A 29 1.71 30.57 21.33
CA ASP A 29 0.60 31.12 20.50
C ASP A 29 0.03 29.96 19.65
N ARG A 30 -1.28 29.72 19.46
CA ARG A 30 -2.32 30.43 18.67
C ARG A 30 -2.01 30.66 17.18
N SER A 31 -2.88 30.05 16.36
CA SER A 31 -3.30 30.41 15.00
C SER A 31 -2.34 29.93 13.88
N SER A 32 -2.80 29.33 12.78
CA SER A 32 -4.07 29.55 12.07
C SER A 32 -4.54 28.30 11.33
N ARG A 33 -5.85 28.03 11.44
CA ARG A 33 -6.67 27.44 10.39
C ARG A 33 -6.84 28.51 9.30
N ASP A 34 -6.83 28.10 8.03
CA ASP A 34 -8.00 28.08 7.14
C ASP A 34 -7.64 28.23 5.66
N ALA A 35 -8.30 27.35 4.90
CA ALA A 35 -8.89 27.58 3.58
C ALA A 35 -8.00 27.70 2.32
N LEU A 36 -8.64 27.23 1.22
CA LEU A 36 -8.29 27.29 -0.20
C LEU A 36 -7.45 26.07 -0.68
N ALA A 37 -7.88 25.25 -1.65
CA ALA A 37 -8.93 25.40 -2.65
C ALA A 37 -9.35 24.05 -3.25
N ASN A 38 -10.65 23.93 -3.57
CA ASN A 38 -11.24 23.43 -4.83
C ASN A 38 -10.42 22.41 -5.66
N ARG A 39 -11.00 21.32 -6.18
CA ARG A 39 -12.18 21.37 -7.06
C ARG A 39 -12.80 19.98 -7.25
N ASN A 40 -14.07 19.90 -6.89
CA ASN A 40 -15.06 18.91 -7.29
C ASN A 40 -15.51 19.22 -8.73
N VAL A 41 -15.36 18.28 -9.69
CA VAL A 41 -16.16 18.24 -10.93
C VAL A 41 -16.29 16.78 -11.38
N ASN A 42 -17.35 16.13 -10.95
CA ASN A 42 -17.96 15.03 -11.68
C ASN A 42 -19.35 15.53 -12.08
N GLN A 43 -19.51 16.04 -13.31
CA GLN A 43 -20.83 16.31 -13.88
C GLN A 43 -20.80 16.16 -15.39
N THR A 44 -21.23 14.96 -15.78
CA THR A 44 -21.95 14.62 -17.00
C THR A 44 -22.83 15.77 -17.49
N GLN A 45 -22.52 16.33 -18.66
CA GLN A 45 -23.49 17.02 -19.49
C GLN A 45 -23.59 16.27 -20.81
N ILE A 46 -24.63 15.44 -20.87
CA ILE A 46 -25.22 14.94 -22.09
C ILE A 46 -26.11 16.09 -22.57
N SER A 47 -25.66 16.80 -23.60
CA SER A 47 -26.51 17.75 -24.32
C SER A 47 -27.28 16.97 -25.38
N ASP A 48 -28.58 16.87 -25.14
CA ASP A 48 -29.62 16.58 -26.11
C ASP A 48 -29.66 17.77 -27.10
N GLU A 49 -29.07 17.61 -28.27
CA GLU A 49 -29.16 18.59 -29.35
C GLU A 49 -30.09 18.03 -30.43
N GLN A 50 -31.34 18.48 -30.35
CA GLN A 50 -32.37 18.24 -31.36
C GLN A 50 -32.10 19.16 -32.57
N PRO A 51 -32.17 18.66 -33.81
CA PRO A 51 -31.69 19.38 -35.00
C PRO A 51 -32.72 20.40 -35.51
N GLN A 52 -32.27 21.64 -35.77
CA GLN A 52 -33.01 22.62 -36.55
C GLN A 52 -32.69 22.47 -38.05
N SER A 53 -33.75 22.42 -38.83
CA SER A 53 -33.79 22.24 -40.28
C SER A 53 -33.52 23.55 -41.02
N GLN A 54 -32.55 23.56 -41.96
CA GLN A 54 -32.47 24.47 -43.12
C GLN A 54 -31.71 23.72 -44.23
N SER A 55 -32.38 23.06 -45.18
CA SER A 55 -32.77 23.57 -46.51
C SER A 55 -31.68 24.38 -47.23
N SER A 56 -31.03 23.79 -48.25
CA SER A 56 -30.84 24.35 -49.61
C SER A 56 -29.93 23.46 -50.48
N THR A 57 -30.52 22.91 -51.56
CA THR A 57 -29.96 22.68 -52.92
C THR A 57 -28.67 21.86 -53.14
N ASP A 58 -28.89 20.65 -53.68
CA ASP A 58 -28.07 19.82 -54.60
C ASP A 58 -27.76 20.52 -55.95
N PRO A 59 -26.94 19.98 -56.90
CA PRO A 59 -26.15 18.73 -56.85
C PRO A 59 -24.71 18.82 -57.43
N SER A 60 -23.80 17.97 -56.95
CA SER A 60 -22.63 17.61 -57.74
C SER A 60 -22.24 16.15 -57.54
N THR A 61 -22.59 15.39 -58.58
CA THR A 61 -22.17 14.05 -58.96
C THR A 61 -20.75 13.68 -58.50
N GLY A 62 -20.69 12.66 -57.66
CA GLY A 62 -19.51 11.87 -57.38
C GLY A 62 -19.99 10.57 -56.76
N ASP A 63 -20.00 9.51 -57.55
CA ASP A 63 -20.29 8.13 -57.16
C ASP A 63 -19.72 7.78 -55.78
N ILE A 64 -20.59 7.62 -54.78
CA ILE A 64 -20.30 6.87 -53.55
C ILE A 64 -21.47 5.92 -53.37
N GLU A 65 -21.47 4.89 -54.22
CA GLU A 65 -22.22 3.67 -53.94
C GLU A 65 -21.69 3.06 -52.64
N GLN A 66 -22.61 2.49 -51.84
CA GLN A 66 -22.42 1.64 -50.65
C GLN A 66 -22.49 2.30 -49.25
N PRO A 67 -23.69 2.76 -48.83
CA PRO A 67 -24.04 2.89 -47.41
C PRO A 67 -24.52 1.58 -46.76
N GLU A 68 -24.73 0.50 -47.53
CA GLU A 68 -25.39 -0.73 -47.02
C GLU A 68 -24.41 -1.72 -46.37
N ASP A 69 -23.15 -1.72 -46.80
CA ASP A 69 -22.13 -2.63 -46.27
C ASP A 69 -21.63 -2.23 -44.87
N ASN A 70 -21.69 -0.94 -44.53
CA ASN A 70 -21.20 -0.46 -43.23
C ASN A 70 -22.05 -0.94 -42.06
N GLN A 71 -23.37 -1.09 -42.25
CA GLN A 71 -24.25 -1.56 -41.18
C GLN A 71 -24.12 -3.08 -40.97
N ALA A 72 -23.88 -3.83 -42.05
CA ALA A 72 -23.54 -5.26 -41.99
C ALA A 72 -22.19 -5.50 -41.29
N VAL A 73 -21.18 -4.68 -41.59
CA VAL A 73 -19.86 -4.74 -40.93
C VAL A 73 -19.96 -4.44 -39.43
N ILE A 74 -20.76 -3.42 -39.04
CA ILE A 74 -20.98 -3.10 -37.61
C ILE A 74 -21.73 -4.23 -36.90
N ALA A 75 -22.73 -4.85 -37.55
CA ALA A 75 -23.45 -5.99 -36.99
C ALA A 75 -22.55 -7.23 -36.83
N ALA A 76 -21.70 -7.50 -37.82
CA ALA A 76 -20.72 -8.58 -37.76
C ALA A 76 -19.69 -8.37 -36.64
N MET A 77 -19.13 -7.16 -36.50
CA MET A 77 -18.21 -6.81 -35.42
C MET A 77 -18.85 -6.95 -34.04
N LYS A 78 -20.12 -6.56 -33.89
CA LYS A 78 -20.85 -6.72 -32.61
C LYS A 78 -21.11 -8.18 -32.28
N ALA A 79 -21.50 -8.99 -33.26
CA ALA A 79 -21.69 -10.43 -33.08
C ALA A 79 -20.37 -11.13 -32.72
N GLU A 80 -19.25 -10.71 -33.33
CA GLU A 80 -17.91 -11.20 -33.00
C GLU A 80 -17.50 -10.82 -31.58
N LEU A 81 -17.74 -9.57 -31.15
CA LEU A 81 -17.50 -9.14 -29.77
C LEU A 81 -18.35 -9.91 -28.76
N GLU A 82 -19.60 -10.23 -29.11
CA GLU A 82 -20.49 -11.00 -28.24
C GLU A 82 -20.08 -12.48 -28.16
N GLN A 83 -19.62 -13.06 -29.28
CA GLN A 83 -19.00 -14.40 -29.28
C GLN A 83 -17.72 -14.44 -28.46
N LEU A 84 -16.82 -13.46 -28.62
CA LEU A 84 -15.60 -13.38 -27.81
C LEU A 84 -15.96 -13.20 -26.33
N ARG A 85 -16.95 -12.37 -25.99
CA ARG A 85 -17.42 -12.23 -24.59
C ARG A 85 -18.02 -13.53 -24.04
N ALA A 86 -18.82 -14.24 -24.81
CA ALA A 86 -19.37 -15.54 -24.41
C ALA A 86 -18.27 -16.61 -24.28
N GLN A 87 -17.25 -16.57 -25.13
CA GLN A 87 -16.09 -17.45 -25.06
C GLN A 87 -15.23 -17.15 -23.82
N VAL A 88 -14.99 -15.87 -23.51
CA VAL A 88 -14.30 -15.45 -22.29
C VAL A 88 -15.11 -15.80 -21.03
N GLN A 89 -16.44 -15.65 -21.07
CA GLN A 89 -17.32 -16.05 -19.95
C GLN A 89 -17.38 -17.57 -19.75
N SER A 90 -17.34 -18.36 -20.82
CA SER A 90 -17.33 -19.83 -20.73
C SER A 90 -15.96 -20.38 -20.32
N GLN A 91 -14.85 -19.74 -20.74
CA GLN A 91 -13.51 -20.07 -20.28
C GLN A 91 -13.24 -19.60 -18.84
N GLY A 92 -13.90 -18.54 -18.37
CA GLY A 92 -13.81 -18.04 -17.00
C GLY A 92 -14.39 -18.96 -15.91
N LYS A 93 -14.98 -20.10 -16.28
CA LYS A 93 -15.54 -21.10 -15.35
C LYS A 93 -14.75 -22.40 -15.24
N GLN A 94 -13.55 -22.46 -15.81
CA GLN A 94 -12.57 -23.46 -15.38
C GLN A 94 -12.17 -23.07 -13.95
N ALA A 95 -12.82 -23.67 -12.95
CA ALA A 95 -12.46 -23.48 -11.55
C ALA A 95 -11.00 -23.90 -11.38
N LYS A 96 -10.09 -22.91 -11.43
CA LYS A 96 -8.67 -23.12 -11.15
C LYS A 96 -8.60 -23.87 -9.81
N ARG A 97 -7.89 -25.00 -9.80
CA ARG A 97 -7.71 -25.79 -8.58
C ARG A 97 -7.08 -24.86 -7.55
N LYS A 98 -7.77 -24.67 -6.43
CA LYS A 98 -7.27 -23.80 -5.36
C LYS A 98 -6.12 -24.49 -4.65
N ILE A 99 -5.11 -23.72 -4.27
CA ILE A 99 -3.95 -24.21 -3.52
C ILE A 99 -4.41 -24.47 -2.08
N PRO A 100 -4.37 -25.73 -1.61
CA PRO A 100 -4.80 -26.08 -0.26
C PRO A 100 -3.87 -25.45 0.77
N LYS A 101 -4.35 -25.34 2.02
CA LYS A 101 -3.53 -24.83 3.11
C LYS A 101 -2.52 -25.89 3.57
N PRO A 102 -1.23 -25.55 3.76
CA PRO A 102 -0.25 -26.47 4.34
C PRO A 102 -0.61 -26.85 5.79
N GLU A 103 -0.09 -28.00 6.22
CA GLU A 103 -0.18 -28.41 7.63
C GLU A 103 0.72 -27.54 8.52
N GLY A 104 0.22 -27.19 9.71
CA GLY A 104 0.97 -26.41 10.71
C GLY A 104 0.67 -24.90 10.75
N GLU A 105 1.58 -24.16 11.37
CA GLU A 105 1.49 -22.71 11.61
C GLU A 105 2.59 -21.93 10.87
N CYS A 106 2.17 -20.89 10.13
CA CYS A 106 3.07 -19.99 9.41
C CYS A 106 4.15 -19.40 10.35
N GLY A 107 5.42 -19.56 9.98
CA GLY A 107 6.58 -19.08 10.72
C GLY A 107 7.09 -20.03 11.81
N ARG A 108 6.36 -21.11 12.10
CA ARG A 108 6.83 -22.20 12.96
C ARG A 108 7.12 -23.47 12.15
N ASP A 109 6.12 -23.93 11.40
CA ASP A 109 6.17 -25.21 10.69
C ASP A 109 6.49 -25.02 9.20
N TYR A 110 6.06 -23.90 8.61
CA TYR A 110 6.34 -23.56 7.21
C TYR A 110 6.60 -22.06 7.00
N SER A 111 7.26 -21.73 5.89
CA SER A 111 7.46 -20.37 5.43
C SER A 111 6.36 -19.96 4.46
N LEU A 112 5.64 -18.88 4.76
CA LEU A 112 4.56 -18.39 3.89
C LEU A 112 5.02 -18.07 2.47
N LYS A 113 6.24 -17.54 2.32
CA LYS A 113 6.78 -17.16 1.01
C LYS A 113 7.02 -18.38 0.11
N GLU A 114 7.51 -19.45 0.72
CA GLU A 114 7.81 -20.72 0.04
C GLU A 114 6.53 -21.43 -0.38
N GLU A 115 5.54 -21.51 0.52
CA GLU A 115 4.26 -22.16 0.21
C GLU A 115 3.42 -21.38 -0.81
N MET A 116 3.60 -20.06 -0.87
CA MET A 116 3.03 -19.25 -1.94
C MET A 116 3.83 -19.37 -3.24
N GLU A 117 4.86 -20.21 -3.35
CA GLU A 117 5.71 -20.34 -4.54
C GLU A 117 6.32 -19.00 -5.02
N LEU A 118 6.53 -18.06 -4.09
CA LEU A 118 7.08 -16.72 -4.37
C LEU A 118 8.53 -16.60 -3.90
N ASP A 119 9.26 -17.71 -3.72
CA ASP A 119 10.62 -17.63 -3.20
C ASP A 119 11.58 -16.93 -4.17
N ASP A 120 11.38 -17.13 -5.47
CA ASP A 120 12.15 -16.46 -6.53
C ASP A 120 11.69 -15.02 -6.80
N ASP A 121 10.47 -14.65 -6.40
CA ASP A 121 9.87 -13.33 -6.66
C ASP A 121 9.60 -12.57 -5.35
N GLU A 122 10.70 -12.12 -4.73
CA GLU A 122 10.64 -11.39 -3.46
C GLU A 122 9.90 -10.05 -3.59
N GLU A 123 9.98 -9.39 -4.74
CA GLU A 123 9.33 -8.10 -5.00
C GLU A 123 7.82 -8.25 -5.00
N LYS A 124 7.29 -9.25 -5.71
CA LYS A 124 5.85 -9.56 -5.71
C LYS A 124 5.34 -9.93 -4.33
N TYR A 125 6.08 -10.76 -3.59
CA TYR A 125 5.71 -11.09 -2.21
C TYR A 125 5.66 -9.85 -1.30
N LYS A 126 6.63 -8.94 -1.43
CA LYS A 126 6.65 -7.68 -0.69
C LYS A 126 5.45 -6.81 -1.08
N ALA A 127 5.17 -6.66 -2.38
CA ALA A 127 4.03 -5.88 -2.88
C ALA A 127 2.72 -6.36 -2.26
N ILE A 128 2.44 -7.67 -2.35
CA ILE A 128 1.24 -8.29 -1.76
C ILE A 128 1.15 -8.02 -0.26
N ARG A 129 2.27 -8.20 0.48
CA ARG A 129 2.30 -7.91 1.93
C ARG A 129 2.04 -6.44 2.24
N HIS A 130 2.53 -5.54 1.41
CA HIS A 130 2.30 -4.10 1.55
C HIS A 130 0.84 -3.77 1.32
N THR A 131 0.24 -4.24 0.22
CA THR A 131 -1.18 -4.07 -0.09
C THR A 131 -2.07 -4.53 1.08
N VAL A 132 -1.88 -5.76 1.57
CA VAL A 132 -2.68 -6.29 2.70
C VAL A 132 -2.44 -5.49 3.97
N ARG A 133 -1.19 -5.08 4.27
CA ARG A 133 -0.88 -4.25 5.45
C ARG A 133 -1.62 -2.92 5.39
N ASP A 134 -1.62 -2.27 4.24
CA ASP A 134 -2.28 -0.98 4.05
C ASP A 134 -3.80 -1.13 4.20
N LEU A 135 -4.41 -2.18 3.68
CA LEU A 135 -5.83 -2.49 3.90
C LEU A 135 -6.15 -2.73 5.38
N VAL A 136 -5.30 -3.45 6.12
CA VAL A 136 -5.45 -3.62 7.58
C VAL A 136 -5.36 -2.28 8.31
N HIS A 137 -4.50 -1.36 7.86
CA HIS A 137 -4.43 -0.01 8.42
C HIS A 137 -5.69 0.81 8.10
N HIS A 138 -6.15 0.81 6.85
CA HIS A 138 -7.31 1.58 6.40
C HIS A 138 -8.63 1.10 7.01
N SER A 139 -8.78 -0.21 7.25
CA SER A 139 -9.96 -0.79 7.92
C SER A 139 -10.06 -0.43 9.41
N GLY A 140 -9.02 0.15 10.00
CA GLY A 140 -9.00 0.54 11.41
C GLY A 140 -9.14 -0.67 12.34
N MET A 141 -8.50 -1.79 12.02
CA MET A 141 -8.40 -2.93 12.94
C MET A 141 -7.65 -2.53 14.21
N GLN A 142 -8.03 -3.13 15.34
CA GLN A 142 -7.48 -2.75 16.63
C GLN A 142 -6.04 -3.25 16.77
N ARG A 143 -5.11 -2.32 17.01
CA ARG A 143 -3.71 -2.67 17.29
C ARG A 143 -3.62 -3.35 18.66
N GLY A 144 -2.72 -4.33 18.79
CA GLY A 144 -2.52 -5.04 20.07
C GLY A 144 -3.50 -6.20 20.31
N VAL A 145 -4.49 -6.40 19.45
CA VAL A 145 -5.51 -7.44 19.59
C VAL A 145 -5.22 -8.59 18.62
N THR A 146 -5.26 -9.82 19.13
CA THR A 146 -5.07 -11.05 18.34
C THR A 146 -6.15 -11.17 17.26
N TYR A 147 -5.79 -11.73 16.10
CA TYR A 147 -6.70 -11.98 14.97
C TYR A 147 -8.08 -12.53 15.38
N ILE A 148 -8.13 -13.54 16.24
CA ILE A 148 -9.37 -14.20 16.69
C ILE A 148 -10.34 -13.22 17.39
N LYS A 149 -9.81 -12.18 18.02
CA LYS A 149 -10.57 -11.17 18.78
C LYS A 149 -10.90 -9.92 17.95
N GLN A 150 -10.44 -9.85 16.69
CA GLN A 150 -10.78 -8.75 15.80
C GLN A 150 -12.25 -8.84 15.37
N ASP A 151 -12.77 -7.70 14.94
CA ASP A 151 -14.09 -7.62 14.33
C ASP A 151 -14.10 -8.38 13.00
N LYS A 152 -15.00 -9.36 12.89
CA LYS A 152 -15.09 -10.27 11.75
C LYS A 152 -15.50 -9.53 10.48
N GLU A 153 -16.33 -8.49 10.59
CA GLU A 153 -16.77 -7.71 9.43
C GLU A 153 -15.60 -6.97 8.79
N LYS A 154 -14.71 -6.40 9.61
CA LYS A 154 -13.50 -5.72 9.14
C LYS A 154 -12.51 -6.68 8.50
N VAL A 155 -12.30 -7.85 9.13
CA VAL A 155 -11.42 -8.89 8.59
C VAL A 155 -11.94 -9.34 7.22
N LEU A 156 -13.24 -9.63 7.10
CA LEU A 156 -13.85 -10.02 5.84
C LEU A 156 -13.74 -8.90 4.78
N GLY A 157 -13.95 -7.65 5.17
CA GLY A 157 -13.78 -6.50 4.28
C GLY A 157 -12.36 -6.41 3.71
N VAL A 158 -11.34 -6.65 4.54
CA VAL A 158 -9.94 -6.69 4.07
C VAL A 158 -9.67 -7.87 3.16
N ILE A 159 -10.18 -9.06 3.46
CA ILE A 159 -10.03 -10.24 2.61
C ILE A 159 -10.63 -9.98 1.22
N LEU A 160 -11.86 -9.47 1.17
CA LEU A 160 -12.54 -9.19 -0.09
C LEU A 160 -11.84 -8.09 -0.89
N GLN A 161 -11.32 -7.05 -0.23
CA GLN A 161 -10.60 -5.99 -0.92
C GLN A 161 -9.23 -6.47 -1.41
N ALA A 162 -8.50 -7.26 -0.61
CA ALA A 162 -7.22 -7.82 -0.99
C ALA A 162 -7.32 -8.72 -2.23
N ARG A 163 -8.39 -9.51 -2.37
CA ARG A 163 -8.64 -10.31 -3.59
C ARG A 163 -8.88 -9.46 -4.84
N LYS A 164 -9.49 -8.29 -4.69
CA LYS A 164 -9.73 -7.38 -5.82
C LYS A 164 -8.44 -6.71 -6.26
N ASP A 165 -7.62 -6.29 -5.30
CA ASP A 165 -6.38 -5.57 -5.55
C ASP A 165 -5.28 -6.52 -6.05
N GLU A 166 -5.23 -7.75 -5.52
CA GLU A 166 -4.25 -8.78 -5.86
C GLU A 166 -4.96 -10.07 -6.29
N PRO A 167 -5.30 -10.23 -7.58
CA PRO A 167 -6.01 -11.42 -8.09
C PRO A 167 -5.28 -12.73 -7.83
N TYR A 168 -3.96 -12.67 -7.64
CA TYR A 168 -3.12 -13.81 -7.28
C TYR A 168 -3.57 -14.47 -5.96
N LEU A 169 -4.10 -13.69 -5.02
CA LEU A 169 -4.54 -14.21 -3.73
C LEU A 169 -5.84 -15.05 -3.81
N ASP A 170 -6.60 -14.97 -4.90
CA ASP A 170 -7.85 -15.75 -5.06
C ASP A 170 -7.58 -17.23 -5.40
N GLU A 171 -6.35 -17.56 -5.78
CA GLU A 171 -5.90 -18.92 -6.09
C GLU A 171 -5.74 -19.80 -4.83
N PHE A 172 -5.68 -19.20 -3.63
CA PHE A 172 -5.52 -19.92 -2.37
C PHE A 172 -6.87 -20.32 -1.76
N GLU A 173 -6.95 -21.55 -1.24
CA GLU A 173 -8.18 -22.06 -0.65
C GLU A 173 -8.47 -21.39 0.70
N GLY A 174 -9.72 -20.91 0.90
CA GLY A 174 -10.13 -20.33 2.17
C GLY A 174 -9.32 -19.11 2.63
N ASP A 175 -8.68 -18.39 1.69
CA ASP A 175 -7.88 -17.18 1.94
C ASP A 175 -6.76 -17.37 2.95
N TRP A 176 -6.24 -18.60 3.09
CA TRP A 176 -5.27 -18.91 4.14
C TRP A 176 -4.03 -17.99 4.05
N ALA A 177 -3.56 -17.71 2.84
CA ALA A 177 -2.43 -16.81 2.59
C ALA A 177 -2.72 -15.39 3.11
N ILE A 178 -3.89 -14.84 2.80
CA ILE A 178 -4.30 -13.51 3.24
C ILE A 178 -4.40 -13.46 4.77
N ILE A 179 -5.04 -14.47 5.36
CA ILE A 179 -5.23 -14.59 6.81
C ILE A 179 -3.89 -14.61 7.54
N ASP A 180 -2.91 -15.37 7.04
CA ASP A 180 -1.60 -15.47 7.68
C ASP A 180 -0.76 -14.19 7.50
N ILE A 181 -0.91 -13.46 6.38
CA ILE A 181 -0.37 -12.11 6.26
C ILE A 181 -0.99 -11.17 7.30
N ILE A 182 -2.32 -11.16 7.45
CA ILE A 182 -3.03 -10.33 8.44
C ILE A 182 -2.53 -10.65 9.86
N LYS A 183 -2.41 -11.94 10.22
CA LYS A 183 -1.88 -12.34 11.53
C LYS A 183 -0.47 -11.79 11.74
N GLY A 184 0.42 -11.92 10.76
CA GLY A 184 1.78 -11.38 10.84
C GLY A 184 1.79 -9.86 11.01
N VAL A 185 0.94 -9.14 10.30
CA VAL A 185 0.79 -7.67 10.42
C VAL A 185 0.30 -7.28 11.81
N LEU A 186 -0.75 -7.93 12.32
CA LEU A 186 -1.30 -7.66 13.65
C LEU A 186 -0.32 -8.01 14.77
N HIS A 187 0.45 -9.09 14.62
CA HIS A 187 1.53 -9.46 15.54
C HIS A 187 2.61 -8.36 15.60
N ASN A 188 2.99 -7.79 14.46
CA ASN A 188 3.96 -6.69 14.45
C ASN A 188 3.42 -5.42 15.13
N PHE A 189 2.11 -5.17 15.10
CA PHE A 189 1.51 -4.04 15.83
C PHE A 189 1.54 -4.21 17.34
N THR A 190 1.45 -5.43 17.86
CA THR A 190 1.46 -5.67 19.31
C THR A 190 2.85 -5.41 19.91
N HIS A 191 3.90 -5.74 19.16
CA HIS A 191 5.30 -5.58 19.57
C HIS A 191 5.89 -4.21 19.18
N GLY A 192 5.24 -3.47 18.27
CA GLY A 192 5.59 -2.13 17.85
C GLY A 192 5.34 -1.01 18.87
N LYS A 193 5.44 -1.29 20.18
CA LYS A 193 5.66 -0.23 21.16
C LYS A 193 6.90 0.51 20.67
N THR A 194 6.72 1.75 20.25
CA THR A 194 7.77 2.67 19.83
C THR A 194 8.99 2.43 20.72
N LYS A 195 10.01 1.75 20.19
CA LYS A 195 11.33 1.85 20.78
C LYS A 195 11.64 3.32 20.58
N ALA A 196 11.41 4.13 21.62
CA ALA A 196 11.92 5.49 21.68
C ALA A 196 13.34 5.41 21.14
N PRO A 197 13.73 6.26 20.17
CA PRO A 197 15.02 6.15 19.51
C PRO A 197 16.08 6.00 20.60
N THR A 198 16.64 4.80 20.73
CA THR A 198 17.64 4.57 21.77
C THR A 198 18.78 5.49 21.39
N SER A 199 18.99 6.52 22.22
CA SER A 199 19.93 7.64 22.04
C SER A 199 21.32 7.23 21.50
N LYS A 200 21.70 5.97 21.72
CA LYS A 200 22.93 5.34 21.20
C LYS A 200 23.05 5.34 19.67
N ASN A 201 21.97 5.15 18.90
CA ASN A 201 22.06 5.11 17.43
C ASN A 201 22.04 6.49 16.77
N HIS A 202 21.49 7.52 17.43
CA HIS A 202 21.56 8.89 16.91
C HIS A 202 22.99 9.46 17.00
N ARG A 203 23.71 9.18 18.10
CA ARG A 203 25.13 9.55 18.25
C ARG A 203 26.02 8.96 17.15
N ASN A 204 25.87 7.68 16.82
CA ASN A 204 26.65 7.06 15.74
C ASN A 204 26.30 7.62 14.35
N ARG A 205 25.06 8.08 14.14
CA ARG A 205 24.65 8.72 12.88
C ARG A 205 25.22 10.13 12.73
N ILE A 206 25.34 10.88 13.82
CA ILE A 206 25.98 12.20 13.84
C ILE A 206 27.50 12.08 13.66
N LEU A 207 28.17 11.17 14.38
CA LEU A 207 29.63 11.01 14.28
C LEU A 207 30.11 10.54 12.90
N ARG A 208 29.31 9.72 12.18
CA ARG A 208 29.65 9.30 10.82
C ARG A 208 29.48 10.42 9.79
N ARG A 209 28.54 11.35 10.02
CA ARG A 209 28.32 12.47 9.10
C ARG A 209 29.40 13.55 9.24
N SER A 210 29.91 13.78 10.45
CA SER A 210 30.99 14.74 10.69
C SER A 210 32.36 14.33 10.13
N HIS A 211 32.59 13.04 9.86
CA HIS A 211 33.85 12.58 9.26
C HIS A 211 33.85 12.58 7.73
N ALA A 212 32.69 12.60 7.07
CA ALA A 212 32.61 12.60 5.60
C ALA A 212 32.83 13.99 4.99
N ASP A 213 32.44 15.07 5.69
CA ASP A 213 32.57 16.44 5.19
C ASP A 213 33.97 17.04 5.38
N SER A 214 34.85 16.40 6.17
CA SER A 214 36.22 16.90 6.43
C SER A 214 37.26 16.44 5.40
N ALA A 215 36.90 15.60 4.44
CA ALA A 215 37.85 15.00 3.48
C ALA A 215 37.82 15.66 2.08
N ASN A 216 37.02 16.70 1.86
CA ASN A 216 36.86 17.29 0.52
C ASN A 216 37.20 18.80 0.44
N SER A 217 38.08 19.30 1.31
CA SER A 217 38.54 20.70 1.32
C SER A 217 40.05 20.82 1.07
N ASP A 218 40.59 20.07 0.10
CA ASP A 218 41.99 20.28 -0.33
C ASP A 218 42.19 19.94 -1.81
N SER A 219 41.64 20.78 -2.70
CA SER A 219 42.11 20.88 -4.09
C SER A 219 41.67 22.19 -4.71
N ARG A 220 42.48 23.26 -4.55
CA ARG A 220 42.56 24.41 -5.48
C ARG A 220 43.59 25.46 -5.03
N LEU A 221 44.86 25.15 -5.26
CA LEU A 221 46.00 26.04 -5.53
C LEU A 221 46.83 25.20 -6.52
N ASP A 222 47.13 25.54 -7.77
CA ASP A 222 47.61 26.77 -8.37
C ASP A 222 47.25 26.74 -9.87
N THR A 223 46.68 27.81 -10.40
CA THR A 223 46.81 28.15 -11.83
C THR A 223 47.01 29.64 -11.93
N ASP A 224 48.26 30.07 -11.77
CA ASP A 224 48.69 31.41 -12.11
C ASP A 224 50.05 31.33 -12.83
N SER A 225 50.30 32.30 -13.70
CA SER A 225 51.51 32.51 -14.53
C SER A 225 51.59 31.75 -15.86
N ALA A 226 51.22 32.46 -16.94
CA ALA A 226 52.18 32.85 -17.97
C ALA A 226 51.53 33.84 -18.97
N THR A 227 51.61 35.12 -18.61
CA THR A 227 51.50 36.25 -19.53
C THR A 227 52.76 36.29 -20.40
N GLY A 228 52.64 36.25 -21.73
CA GLY A 228 53.76 36.33 -22.66
C GLY A 228 53.35 36.84 -24.04
N GLN A 229 53.63 38.12 -24.26
CA GLN A 229 53.68 38.95 -25.48
C GLN A 229 53.49 38.29 -26.86
N PRO A 230 52.83 39.01 -27.78
CA PRO A 230 53.32 39.18 -29.14
C PRO A 230 53.82 40.63 -29.32
N ASP A 231 55.15 40.80 -29.35
CA ASP A 231 55.79 41.99 -29.88
C ASP A 231 56.24 41.72 -31.33
N ASP A 232 55.74 42.61 -32.19
CA ASP A 232 56.40 43.26 -33.32
C ASP A 232 56.85 42.50 -34.60
N LEU A 233 56.46 43.17 -35.70
CA LEU A 233 56.98 43.23 -37.08
C LEU A 233 56.52 42.19 -38.13
#